data_AF-A0A2E5K253-F1
#
_entry.id   AF-A0A2E5K253-F1
#
_cell.length_a   1.000
_cell.length_b   1.000
_cell.length_c   1.000
_cell.angle_alpha   90.00
_cell.angle_beta   90.00
_cell.angle_gamma   90.00
#
_symmetry.space_group_name_H-M   'P 1'
#
loop_
_entity.id
_entity.type
_entity.pdbx_description
1 polymer ?
#
loop_
_entity_poly.entity_id
_entity_poly.type
_entity_poly.pdbx_seq_one_letter_code
_entity_poly.pdbx_strand_id
1 'polypeptide(L)' 'MGAPFIPSLKQVSDASRKLPIPDLWPDDNYVIPIANSQVTQDLKFRKLAFENTDRELCYHWVYEGKITVETQMAS' A
#
# COMPACT_ATOMS: atom_id res chain seq x y z
N MET A 1 7.16 -19.99 13.42
CA MET A 1 6.29 -18.78 13.39
C MET A 1 7.12 -17.66 12.78
N GLY A 2 6.82 -17.26 11.55
CA GLY A 2 7.54 -16.15 10.90
C GLY A 2 7.17 -14.84 11.58
N ALA A 3 8.15 -14.00 11.88
CA ALA A 3 7.89 -12.65 12.39
C ALA A 3 6.97 -11.88 11.41
N PRO A 4 6.01 -11.08 11.90
CA PRO A 4 5.26 -10.20 11.03
C PRO A 4 6.26 -9.31 10.29
N PHE A 5 6.21 -9.31 8.96
CA PHE A 5 7.03 -8.40 8.20
C PHE A 5 6.66 -6.96 8.59
N ILE A 6 7.65 -6.10 8.69
CA ILE A 6 7.46 -4.67 8.91
C ILE A 6 8.25 -4.01 7.78
N PRO A 7 7.58 -3.30 6.86
CA PRO A 7 8.30 -2.69 5.77
C PRO A 7 9.13 -1.55 6.31
N SER A 8 10.35 -1.43 5.79
CA SER A 8 11.18 -0.27 6.08
C SER A 8 10.53 1.01 5.55
N LEU A 9 10.80 2.13 6.21
CA LEU A 9 10.34 3.46 5.75
C LEU A 9 10.75 3.71 4.29
N LYS A 10 11.92 3.22 3.87
CA LYS A 10 12.39 3.31 2.50
C LYS A 10 11.47 2.58 1.53
N GLN A 11 11.07 1.34 1.84
CA GLN A 11 10.15 0.56 1.00
C GLN A 11 8.78 1.25 0.85
N VAL A 12 8.25 1.80 1.94
CA VAL A 12 6.98 2.56 1.91
C VAL A 12 7.13 3.84 1.07
N SER A 13 8.26 4.54 1.20
CA SER A 13 8.56 5.76 0.43
C SER A 13 8.78 5.50 -1.05
N ASP A 14 9.47 4.41 -1.42
CA ASP A 14 9.63 3.99 -2.81
C ASP A 14 8.29 3.55 -3.43
N ALA A 15 7.44 2.86 -2.65
CA ALA A 15 6.11 2.47 -3.08
C ALA A 15 5.18 3.67 -3.25
N SER A 16 5.23 4.65 -2.35
CA SER A 16 4.35 5.82 -2.42
C SER A 16 4.56 6.66 -3.69
N ARG A 17 5.77 6.64 -4.27
CA ARG A 17 6.08 7.29 -5.55
C ARG A 17 5.40 6.65 -6.76
N LYS A 18 4.94 5.40 -6.64
CA LYS A 18 4.24 4.67 -7.71
C LYS A 18 2.72 4.77 -7.59
N LEU A 19 2.22 5.49 -6.57
CA LEU A 19 0.79 5.62 -6.36
C LEU A 19 0.18 6.53 -7.44
N PRO A 20 -0.95 6.12 -8.03
CA PRO A 20 -1.69 6.96 -8.95
C PRO A 20 -2.35 8.13 -8.20
N ILE A 21 -2.81 9.14 -8.94
CA ILE A 21 -3.58 10.25 -8.36
C ILE A 21 -4.87 9.67 -7.73
N PRO A 22 -5.10 9.84 -6.42
CA PRO A 22 -6.24 9.23 -5.71
C PRO A 22 -7.59 9.58 -6.34
N ASP A 23 -7.79 10.84 -6.72
CA ASP A 23 -9.02 11.35 -7.32
C ASP A 23 -9.36 10.72 -8.68
N LEU A 24 -8.35 10.25 -9.41
CA LEU A 24 -8.51 9.64 -10.73
C LEU A 24 -8.56 8.11 -10.67
N TRP A 25 -8.33 7.52 -9.50
CA TRP A 25 -8.26 6.07 -9.34
C TRP A 25 -9.64 5.50 -8.99
N PRO A 26 -10.16 4.52 -9.75
CA PRO A 26 -11.51 4.01 -9.54
C PRO A 26 -11.66 3.24 -8.22
N ASP A 27 -10.64 2.47 -7.83
CA ASP A 27 -10.71 1.60 -6.64
C ASP A 27 -10.38 2.33 -5.33
N ASP A 28 -10.86 1.77 -4.22
CA ASP A 28 -10.53 2.23 -2.87
C ASP A 28 -9.20 1.67 -2.36
N ASN A 29 -8.57 0.76 -3.10
CA ASN A 29 -7.34 0.10 -2.69
C ASN A 29 -6.35 0.04 -3.84
N TYR A 30 -5.08 0.16 -3.50
CA TYR A 30 -3.97 -0.03 -4.43
C TYR A 30 -2.90 -0.89 -3.76
N VAL A 31 -2.41 -1.89 -4.48
CA VAL A 31 -1.44 -2.86 -3.96
C VAL A 31 -0.15 -2.76 -4.76
N ILE A 32 0.97 -2.64 -4.06
CA ILE A 32 2.30 -2.62 -4.66
C ILE A 32 3.08 -3.83 -4.16
N PRO A 33 3.43 -4.78 -5.04
CA PRO A 33 4.30 -5.88 -4.67
C PRO A 33 5.72 -5.34 -4.43
N ILE A 34 6.32 -5.78 -3.33
CA ILE A 34 7.71 -5.53 -2.96
C ILE A 34 8.44 -6.88 -2.91
N ALA A 35 9.54 -6.96 -3.66
CA ALA A 35 10.41 -8.11 -3.60
C ALA A 35 11.24 -8.04 -2.30
N ASN A 36 11.11 -9.05 -1.45
CA ASN A 36 12.07 -9.33 -0.39
C ASN A 36 12.75 -10.67 -0.68
N SER A 37 13.97 -10.86 -0.15
CA SER A 37 14.90 -11.93 -0.53
C SER A 37 14.36 -13.37 -0.52
N GLN A 38 13.18 -13.65 0.06
CA GLN A 38 12.58 -14.99 0.08
C GLN A 38 11.05 -15.03 -0.08
N VAL A 39 10.36 -13.89 -0.12
CA VAL A 39 8.89 -13.82 -0.23
C VAL A 39 8.46 -12.57 -1.00
N THR A 40 7.50 -12.71 -1.91
CA THR A 40 6.77 -11.56 -2.45
C THR A 40 5.81 -11.07 -1.38
N GLN A 41 5.91 -9.79 -1.06
CA GLN A 41 5.08 -9.16 -0.05
C GLN A 41 4.38 -7.96 -0.65
N ASP A 42 3.15 -7.71 -0.22
CA ASP A 42 2.34 -6.66 -0.80
C ASP A 42 2.16 -5.50 0.17
N LEU A 43 2.45 -4.28 -0.30
CA LEU A 43 2.09 -3.05 0.39
C LEU A 43 0.71 -2.60 -0.09
N LYS A 44 -0.25 -2.61 0.84
CA LYS A 44 -1.61 -2.15 0.57
C LYS A 44 -1.81 -0.71 1.01
N PHE A 45 -2.27 0.12 0.07
CA PHE A 45 -2.70 1.49 0.29
C PHE A 45 -4.21 1.56 0.13
N ARG A 46 -4.86 2.28 1.03
CA ARG A 46 -6.29 2.54 1.00
C ARG A 46 -6.53 4.00 0.68
N LYS A 47 -7.46 4.27 -0.23
CA LYS A 47 -7.95 5.61 -0.53
C LYS A 47 -8.89 6.02 0.59
N LEU A 48 -8.59 7.15 1.23
CA LEU A 48 -9.44 7.77 2.25
C LEU A 48 -9.82 9.17 1.80
N ALA A 49 -11.10 9.51 1.98
CA ALA A 49 -11.61 10.85 1.73
C ALA A 49 -11.38 11.71 2.97
N PHE A 50 -10.92 12.93 2.75
CA PHE A 50 -10.74 13.97 3.75
C PHE A 50 -11.47 15.22 3.27
N GLU A 51 -12.23 15.86 4.14
CA GLU A 51 -12.80 17.17 3.84
C GLU A 51 -11.71 18.23 4.03
N ASN A 52 -11.47 19.04 3.00
CA ASN A 52 -10.61 20.21 3.12
C ASN A 52 -11.35 21.35 3.84
N THR A 53 -10.65 22.46 4.09
CA THR A 53 -11.21 23.66 4.75
C THR A 53 -12.41 24.26 4.00
N ASP A 54 -12.47 24.08 2.69
CA ASP A 54 -13.52 24.55 1.79
C ASP A 54 -14.69 23.55 1.64
N ARG A 55 -14.71 22.47 2.45
CA ARG A 55 -15.69 21.36 2.41
C ARG A 55 -15.69 20.56 1.10
N GLU A 56 -14.60 20.65 0.34
CA GLU A 56 -14.37 19.77 -0.79
C GLU A 56 -13.75 18.46 -0.31
N LEU A 57 -14.16 17.34 -0.91
CA LEU A 57 -13.57 16.04 -0.63
C LEU A 57 -12.27 15.90 -1.41
N CYS A 58 -11.17 15.73 -0.69
CA CYS A 58 -9.87 15.34 -1.24
C CYS A 58 -9.58 13.89 -0.88
N TYR A 59 -9.06 13.12 -1.83
CA TYR A 59 -8.71 11.73 -1.60
C TYR A 59 -7.21 11.59 -1.37
N HIS A 60 -6.82 10.80 -0.36
CA HIS A 60 -5.42 10.52 -0.05
C HIS A 60 -5.21 9.01 0.10
N TRP A 61 -4.02 8.55 -0.33
CA TRP A 61 -3.60 7.18 -0.06
C TRP A 61 -3.03 7.07 1.35
N VAL A 62 -3.52 6.08 2.10
CA VAL A 62 -3.04 5.74 3.44
C VAL A 62 -2.56 4.30 3.44
N TYR A 63 -1.32 4.09 3.88
CA TYR A 63 -0.77 2.75 4.03
C TYR A 63 -1.45 2.01 5.20
N GLU A 64 -2.05 0.84 4.96
CA GLU A 64 -2.88 0.17 5.96
C GLU A 64 -2.10 -0.74 6.94
N GLY A 65 -0.76 -0.79 6.84
CA GLY A 65 0.07 -1.62 7.74
C GLY A 65 -0.11 -3.14 7.57
N LYS A 66 -1.06 -3.58 6.74
CA LYS A 66 -1.34 -4.98 6.46
C LYS A 66 -0.46 -5.46 5.32
N ILE A 67 0.34 -6.47 5.61
CA ILE A 67 1.13 -7.19 4.63
C ILE A 67 0.44 -8.51 4.36
N THR A 68 0.12 -8.75 3.11
CA THR A 68 -0.22 -10.08 2.63
C THR A 68 1.09 -10.78 2.27
N VAL A 69 1.37 -11.90 2.91
CA VAL A 69 2.48 -12.78 2.53
C VAL A 69 1.89 -13.90 1.70
N GLU A 70 2.06 -13.85 0.39
CA GLU A 70 1.81 -15.01 -0.46
C GLU A 70 3.08 -15.86 -0.50
N THR A 71 3.06 -16.96 0.25
CA THR A 71 4.10 -17.99 0.13
C THR A 71 3.84 -18.73 -1.17
N GLN A 72 4.68 -18.51 -2.18
CA GLN A 72 4.70 -19.40 -3.35
C GLN A 72 5.03 -20.80 -2.84
N MET A 73 4.04 -21.68 -2.74
CA MET A 73 4.29 -23.10 -2.56
C MET A 73 4.95 -23.58 -3.85
N ALA A 74 6.26 -23.83 -3.77
CA ALA A 74 6.99 -24.51 -4.83
C ALA A 74 6.27 -25.84 -5.11
N SER A 75 5.70 -25.95 -6.32
CA SER A 75 5.20 -27.20 -6.88
C SER A 75 6.30 -27.91 -7.64
#